data_AF-A0A957C5W6-F1
#
_entry.id   AF-A0A957C5W6-F1
#
_cell.length_a   1.000
_cell.length_b   1.000
_cell.length_c   1.000
_cell.angle_alpha   90.00
_cell.angle_beta   90.00
_cell.angle_gamma   90.00
#
_symmetry.space_group_name_H-M   'P 1'
#
loop_
_entity.id
_entity.type
_entity.pdbx_description
1 polymer ?
#
loop_
_entity_poly.entity_id
_entity_poly.type
_entity_poly.pdbx_seq_one_letter_code
_entity_poly.pdbx_strand_id
1 'polypeptide(L)'
;MKKFTLFVVALLVAMLAVVPAFAQTDYEAVDPTGVTVDFWYQHSGTRAVQINAMIAVFNDPDVVVEDFLATQEAELDEDEVAFITEIIENLRDVAREYNPYGIVVNGSFQGGYGDIFEKMLLGVEAGELPNLVVAYQNQAATYELDGVLLYLTPLV
;
A
#
# COMPACT_ATOMS: atom_id res chain seq x y z
N MET A 1 -26.53 45.24 -24.00
CA MET A 1 -26.74 43.98 -23.26
C MET A 1 -26.16 42.75 -24.00
N LYS A 2 -26.49 42.49 -25.27
CA LYS A 2 -26.01 41.30 -26.01
C LYS A 2 -24.47 41.13 -26.11
N LYS A 3 -23.73 42.23 -26.29
CA LYS A 3 -22.24 42.19 -26.37
C LYS A 3 -21.56 41.95 -25.02
N PHE A 4 -22.20 42.35 -23.93
CA PHE A 4 -21.70 42.14 -22.56
C PHE A 4 -21.95 40.69 -22.12
N THR A 5 -23.12 40.14 -22.48
CA THR A 5 -23.45 38.72 -22.26
C THR A 5 -22.50 37.79 -23.01
N LEU A 6 -22.12 38.13 -24.25
CA LEU A 6 -21.18 37.32 -25.03
C LEU A 6 -19.77 37.28 -24.40
N PHE A 7 -19.34 38.41 -23.82
CA PHE A 7 -18.04 38.51 -23.15
C PHE A 7 -18.00 37.70 -21.84
N VAL A 8 -19.07 37.75 -21.05
CA VAL A 8 -19.21 36.99 -19.81
C VAL A 8 -19.26 35.48 -20.08
N VAL A 9 -19.97 35.05 -21.13
CA VAL A 9 -20.01 33.63 -21.53
C VAL A 9 -18.66 33.14 -22.04
N ALA A 10 -17.93 33.93 -22.83
CA ALA A 10 -16.58 33.57 -23.27
C ALA A 10 -15.59 33.46 -22.10
N LEU A 11 -15.71 34.33 -21.09
CA LEU A 11 -14.88 34.29 -19.88
C LEU A 11 -15.23 33.09 -18.99
N LEU A 12 -16.51 32.72 -18.90
CA LEU A 12 -16.97 31.51 -18.22
C LEU A 12 -16.48 30.22 -18.91
N VAL A 13 -16.49 30.20 -20.25
CA VAL A 13 -15.95 29.07 -21.03
C VAL A 13 -14.43 28.98 -20.91
N ALA A 14 -13.73 30.11 -20.87
CA ALA A 14 -12.28 30.14 -20.62
C ALA A 14 -11.91 29.71 -19.20
N MET A 15 -12.72 30.05 -18.18
CA MET A 15 -12.54 29.54 -16.81
C MET A 15 -12.89 28.06 -16.66
N LEU A 16 -13.86 27.54 -17.43
CA LEU A 16 -14.15 26.11 -17.52
C LEU A 16 -13.06 25.30 -18.24
N ALA A 17 -12.19 25.95 -19.02
CA ALA A 17 -11.07 25.31 -19.72
C ALA A 17 -9.78 25.24 -18.87
N VAL A 18 -9.75 25.85 -17.68
CA VAL A 18 -8.71 25.61 -16.67
C VAL A 18 -9.25 24.57 -15.69
N VAL A 19 -9.65 23.41 -16.22
CA VAL A 19 -9.59 22.20 -15.40
C VAL A 19 -8.10 21.98 -15.22
N PRO A 20 -7.54 22.01 -13.99
CA PRO A 20 -6.21 21.48 -13.80
C PRO A 20 -6.30 20.06 -14.34
N ALA A 21 -5.65 19.80 -15.47
CA ALA A 21 -5.34 18.45 -15.84
C ALA A 21 -4.67 17.90 -14.59
N PHE A 22 -5.37 17.06 -13.84
CA PHE A 22 -4.75 16.20 -12.86
C PHE A 22 -3.55 15.67 -13.61
N ALA A 23 -2.34 16.02 -13.14
CA ALA A 23 -1.14 15.49 -13.74
C ALA A 23 -1.35 13.98 -13.67
N GLN A 24 -1.74 13.39 -14.80
CA GLN A 24 -1.81 11.97 -14.96
C GLN A 24 -0.34 11.62 -14.94
N THR A 25 0.17 11.36 -13.73
CA THR A 25 1.52 10.88 -13.55
C THR A 25 1.58 9.66 -14.44
N ASP A 26 2.39 9.75 -15.49
CA ASP A 26 2.55 8.66 -16.42
C ASP A 26 3.37 7.58 -15.70
N TYR A 27 2.66 6.66 -15.05
CA TYR A 27 3.26 5.57 -14.31
C TYR A 27 3.80 4.48 -15.25
N GLU A 28 3.45 4.50 -16.54
CA GLU A 28 3.94 3.49 -17.51
C GLU A 28 5.45 3.60 -17.74
N ALA A 29 6.01 4.80 -17.57
CA ALA A 29 7.44 5.05 -17.72
C ALA A 29 8.23 4.91 -16.39
N VAL A 30 7.57 4.60 -15.28
CA VAL A 30 8.22 4.46 -13.97
C VAL A 30 8.87 3.08 -13.89
N ASP A 31 10.18 3.05 -13.64
CA ASP A 31 10.91 1.82 -13.31
C ASP A 31 10.80 1.53 -11.81
N PRO A 32 10.10 0.46 -11.39
CA PRO A 32 9.92 0.14 -9.98
C PRO A 32 11.07 -0.70 -9.40
N THR A 33 12.13 -0.94 -10.17
CA THR A 33 13.23 -1.83 -9.76
C THR A 33 13.85 -1.39 -8.43
N GLY A 34 13.86 -2.30 -7.45
CA GLY A 34 14.48 -2.08 -6.14
C GLY A 34 13.74 -1.10 -5.22
N VAL A 35 12.50 -0.73 -5.53
CA VAL A 35 11.67 0.09 -4.63
C VAL A 35 11.39 -0.66 -3.33
N THR A 36 11.38 0.09 -2.22
CA THR A 36 10.91 -0.38 -0.92
C THR A 36 9.51 0.16 -0.63
N VAL A 37 8.61 -0.71 -0.18
CA VAL A 37 7.23 -0.41 0.20
C VAL A 37 7.08 -0.61 1.70
N ASP A 38 6.89 0.48 2.44
CA ASP A 38 6.56 0.41 3.85
C ASP A 38 5.08 0.04 4.00
N PHE A 39 4.83 -1.10 4.66
CA PHE A 39 3.50 -1.66 4.88
C PHE A 39 3.15 -1.71 6.37
N TRP A 40 2.10 -0.99 6.76
CA TRP A 40 1.59 -0.98 8.13
C TRP A 40 0.39 -1.92 8.27
N TYR A 41 0.49 -2.88 9.20
CA TYR A 41 -0.55 -3.85 9.52
C TYR A 41 -0.88 -3.91 11.01
N GLN A 42 -2.02 -4.53 11.32
CA GLN A 42 -2.66 -4.51 12.64
C GLN A 42 -2.59 -5.81 13.44
N HIS A 43 -2.08 -6.89 12.84
CA HIS A 43 -1.99 -8.19 13.50
C HIS A 43 -0.68 -8.34 14.28
N SER A 44 -0.76 -9.04 15.42
CA SER A 44 0.36 -9.42 16.29
C SER A 44 0.35 -10.95 16.54
N GLY A 45 1.38 -11.48 17.20
CA GLY A 45 1.52 -12.92 17.49
C GLY A 45 1.60 -13.76 16.21
N THR A 46 1.03 -14.96 16.22
CA THR A 46 1.05 -15.89 15.06
C THR A 46 0.53 -15.26 13.78
N ARG A 47 -0.50 -14.41 13.85
CA ARG A 47 -1.04 -13.73 12.65
C ARG A 47 -0.02 -12.77 12.05
N ALA A 48 0.82 -12.12 12.86
CA ALA A 48 1.92 -11.32 12.34
C ALA A 48 2.97 -12.21 11.65
N VAL A 49 3.26 -13.39 12.22
CA VAL A 49 4.19 -14.35 11.60
C VAL A 49 3.68 -14.79 10.22
N GLN A 50 2.37 -15.04 10.07
CA GLN A 50 1.77 -15.40 8.79
C GLN A 50 1.91 -14.27 7.76
N ILE A 51 1.68 -13.02 8.15
CA ILE A 51 1.90 -11.85 7.29
C ILE A 51 3.39 -11.73 6.93
N ASN A 52 4.28 -11.89 7.91
CA ASN A 52 5.72 -11.85 7.70
C ASN A 52 6.17 -12.96 6.74
N ALA A 53 5.55 -14.13 6.76
CA ALA A 53 5.85 -15.23 5.84
C ALA A 53 5.48 -14.85 4.39
N MET A 54 4.30 -14.23 4.20
CA MET A 54 3.89 -13.69 2.88
C MET A 54 4.85 -12.61 2.39
N ILE A 55 5.31 -11.73 3.28
CA ILE A 55 6.28 -10.67 2.94
C ILE A 55 7.65 -11.27 2.62
N ALA A 56 8.11 -12.24 3.42
CA ALA A 56 9.40 -12.89 3.23
C ALA A 56 9.49 -13.56 1.87
N VAL A 57 8.48 -14.35 1.49
CA VAL A 57 8.45 -15.00 0.17
C VAL A 57 8.26 -14.00 -0.98
N PHE A 58 7.50 -12.92 -0.78
CA PHE A 58 7.38 -11.87 -1.79
C PHE A 58 8.72 -11.17 -2.06
N ASN A 59 9.49 -10.90 -1.01
CA ASN A 59 10.80 -10.25 -1.09
C ASN A 59 11.90 -11.19 -1.60
N ASP A 60 11.82 -12.47 -1.23
CA ASP A 60 12.76 -13.51 -1.63
C ASP A 60 11.99 -14.83 -1.90
N PRO A 61 11.65 -15.13 -3.17
CA PRO A 61 10.93 -16.36 -3.50
C PRO A 61 11.73 -17.63 -3.21
N ASP A 62 13.03 -17.52 -2.95
CA ASP A 62 13.93 -18.62 -2.61
C ASP A 62 14.22 -18.68 -1.10
N VAL A 63 13.49 -17.90 -0.28
CA VAL A 63 13.62 -17.91 1.18
C VAL A 63 13.57 -19.34 1.74
N VAL A 64 14.52 -19.66 2.62
CA VAL A 64 14.57 -20.94 3.33
C VAL A 64 13.61 -20.88 4.51
N VAL A 65 12.66 -21.82 4.57
CA VAL A 65 11.58 -21.81 5.57
C VAL A 65 12.15 -21.91 6.99
N GLU A 66 13.14 -22.77 7.19
CA GLU A 66 13.80 -22.95 8.48
C GLU A 66 14.49 -21.67 8.96
N ASP A 67 15.16 -20.96 8.06
CA ASP A 67 15.81 -19.68 8.37
C ASP A 67 14.76 -18.61 8.70
N PHE A 68 13.67 -18.54 7.93
CA PHE A 68 12.56 -17.64 8.24
C PHE A 68 11.96 -17.92 9.63
N LEU A 69 11.62 -19.18 9.93
CA LEU A 69 11.03 -19.56 11.21
C LEU A 69 11.96 -19.25 12.40
N ALA A 70 13.27 -19.43 12.22
CA ALA A 70 14.28 -19.11 13.23
C ALA A 70 14.35 -17.61 13.59
N THR A 71 13.83 -16.72 12.73
CA THR A 71 13.78 -15.27 13.00
C THR A 71 12.52 -14.83 13.76
N GLN A 72 11.53 -15.71 13.93
CA GLN A 72 10.26 -15.34 14.54
C GLN A 72 10.35 -15.37 16.06
N GLU A 73 9.83 -14.34 16.73
CA GLU A 73 9.82 -14.24 18.19
C GLU A 73 8.67 -15.02 18.84
N ALA A 74 7.62 -15.36 18.08
CA ALA A 74 6.46 -16.07 18.60
C ALA A 74 6.77 -17.56 18.83
N GLU A 75 6.25 -18.12 19.92
CA GLU A 75 6.23 -19.56 20.12
C GLU A 75 5.15 -20.15 19.21
N LEU A 76 5.57 -21.03 18.29
CA LEU A 76 4.71 -21.64 17.27
C LEU A 76 4.52 -23.12 17.58
N ASP A 77 3.28 -23.59 17.49
CA ASP A 77 3.00 -25.02 17.52
C ASP A 77 3.24 -25.69 16.15
N GLU A 78 3.15 -27.02 16.11
CA GLU A 78 3.41 -27.82 14.90
C GLU A 78 2.42 -27.49 13.76
N ASP A 79 1.17 -27.20 14.09
CA ASP A 79 0.13 -26.86 13.11
C ASP A 79 0.38 -25.47 12.51
N GLU A 80 0.80 -24.51 13.34
CA GLU A 80 1.18 -23.16 12.91
C GLU A 80 2.42 -23.19 12.00
N VAL A 81 3.44 -23.99 12.35
CA VAL A 81 4.63 -24.18 11.50
C VAL A 81 4.25 -24.80 10.15
N ALA A 82 3.38 -25.82 10.15
CA ALA A 82 2.91 -26.43 8.92
C ALA A 82 2.16 -25.43 8.03
N PHE A 83 1.29 -24.60 8.62
CA PHE A 83 0.55 -23.58 7.90
C PHE A 83 1.46 -22.49 7.32
N ILE A 84 2.44 -22.02 8.09
CA ILE A 84 3.43 -21.03 7.62
C ILE A 84 4.26 -21.60 6.46
N THR A 85 4.67 -22.86 6.57
CA THR A 85 5.40 -23.55 5.51
C THR A 85 4.55 -23.60 4.23
N GLU A 86 3.27 -23.93 4.35
CA GLU A 86 2.34 -23.94 3.22
C GLU A 86 2.20 -22.55 2.57
N ILE A 87 2.11 -21.47 3.38
CA ILE A 87 2.09 -20.09 2.85
C ILE A 87 3.31 -19.83 1.99
N ILE A 88 4.52 -20.12 2.50
CA ILE A 88 5.76 -19.84 1.78
C ILE A 88 5.82 -20.66 0.50
N GLU A 89 5.62 -21.97 0.58
CA GLU A 89 5.74 -22.86 -0.59
C GLU A 89 4.73 -22.52 -1.68
N ASN A 90 3.47 -22.26 -1.32
CA ASN A 90 2.42 -21.96 -2.31
C ASN A 90 2.60 -20.57 -2.96
N LEU A 91 3.31 -19.64 -2.31
CA LEU A 91 3.48 -18.29 -2.82
C LEU A 91 4.80 -18.06 -3.58
N ARG A 92 5.73 -19.04 -3.62
CA ARG A 92 7.00 -18.87 -4.34
C ARG A 92 6.81 -18.50 -5.80
N ASP A 93 5.93 -19.24 -6.50
CA ASP A 93 5.70 -19.00 -7.93
C ASP A 93 4.96 -17.68 -8.17
N VAL A 94 4.04 -17.31 -7.27
CA VAL A 94 3.38 -16.00 -7.29
C VAL A 94 4.42 -14.89 -7.11
N ALA A 95 5.34 -15.01 -6.16
CA ALA A 95 6.38 -14.02 -5.95
C ALA A 95 7.30 -13.88 -7.17
N ARG A 96 7.71 -14.99 -7.81
CA ARG A 96 8.52 -14.95 -9.04
C ARG A 96 7.79 -14.30 -10.21
N GLU A 97 6.49 -14.55 -10.34
CA GLU A 97 5.67 -14.00 -11.43
C GLU A 97 5.36 -12.50 -11.21
N TYR A 98 4.98 -12.12 -9.99
CA TYR A 98 4.43 -10.79 -9.70
C TYR A 98 5.45 -9.82 -9.08
N ASN A 99 6.67 -10.27 -8.76
CA ASN A 99 7.77 -9.40 -8.33
C ASN A 99 9.04 -9.51 -9.21
N PRO A 100 8.95 -9.34 -10.54
CA PRO A 100 10.12 -9.41 -11.42
C PRO A 100 11.10 -8.24 -11.23
N TYR A 101 10.68 -7.19 -10.52
CA TYR A 101 11.43 -5.96 -10.30
C TYR A 101 12.20 -5.93 -8.97
N GLY A 102 12.07 -6.97 -8.15
CA GLY A 102 12.74 -7.01 -6.83
C GLY A 102 12.26 -5.90 -5.89
N ILE A 103 10.96 -5.62 -5.90
CA ILE A 103 10.31 -4.75 -4.91
C ILE A 103 10.47 -5.39 -3.53
N VAL A 104 10.86 -4.60 -2.56
CA VAL A 104 11.02 -5.03 -1.16
C VAL A 104 9.87 -4.47 -0.33
N VAL A 105 9.18 -5.30 0.42
CA VAL A 105 8.14 -4.87 1.36
C VAL A 105 8.69 -4.90 2.78
N ASN A 106 8.63 -3.75 3.45
CA ASN A 106 8.93 -3.60 4.86
C ASN A 106 7.62 -3.58 5.66
N GLY A 107 7.19 -4.77 6.09
CA GLY A 107 6.02 -4.91 6.96
C GLY A 107 6.32 -4.53 8.41
N SER A 108 5.39 -3.82 9.06
CA SER A 108 5.46 -3.60 10.51
C SER A 108 4.08 -3.60 11.18
N PHE A 109 4.03 -4.21 12.37
CA PHE A 109 2.88 -4.10 13.26
C PHE A 109 2.83 -2.69 13.86
N GLN A 110 1.71 -1.99 13.66
CA GLN A 110 1.56 -0.60 14.08
C GLN A 110 0.50 -0.38 15.17
N GLY A 111 -0.01 -1.45 15.79
CA GLY A 111 -1.12 -1.40 16.73
C GLY A 111 -2.43 -1.86 16.09
N GLY A 112 -3.54 -1.72 16.80
CA GLY A 112 -4.87 -2.01 16.23
C GLY A 112 -5.28 -0.98 15.17
N TYR A 113 -6.44 -1.19 14.54
CA TYR A 113 -6.99 -0.24 13.58
C TYR A 113 -7.15 1.18 14.12
N GLY A 114 -7.44 1.34 15.43
CA GLY A 114 -7.52 2.65 16.08
C GLY A 114 -6.15 3.34 16.13
N ASP A 115 -5.12 2.61 16.58
CA ASP A 115 -3.75 3.13 16.65
C ASP A 115 -3.21 3.50 15.26
N ILE A 116 -3.46 2.66 14.26
CA ILE A 116 -3.08 2.93 12.86
C ILE A 116 -3.78 4.18 12.33
N PHE A 117 -5.07 4.35 12.64
CA PHE A 117 -5.83 5.52 12.21
C PHE A 117 -5.32 6.80 12.85
N GLU A 118 -5.09 6.81 14.15
CA GLU A 118 -4.49 7.95 14.84
C GLU A 118 -3.11 8.29 14.28
N LYS A 119 -2.26 7.28 14.02
CA LYS A 119 -0.95 7.46 13.38
C LYS A 119 -1.07 8.03 11.98
N MET A 120 -2.01 7.56 11.16
CA MET A 120 -2.23 8.11 9.82
C MET A 120 -2.64 9.58 9.89
N LEU A 121 -3.59 9.96 10.76
CA LEU A 121 -4.00 11.36 10.92
C LEU A 121 -2.83 12.27 11.32
N LEU A 122 -1.98 11.82 12.25
CA LEU A 122 -0.76 12.54 12.63
C LEU A 122 0.28 12.56 11.49
N GLY A 123 0.39 11.46 10.75
CA GLY A 123 1.31 11.30 9.62
C GLY A 123 0.97 12.21 8.44
N VAL A 124 -0.31 12.50 8.20
CA VAL A 124 -0.74 13.47 7.18
C VAL A 124 -0.18 14.86 7.47
N GLU A 125 -0.21 15.30 8.73
CA GLU A 125 0.34 16.60 9.14
C GLU A 125 1.87 16.62 9.08
N ALA A 126 2.50 15.49 9.43
CA ALA A 126 3.96 15.34 9.44
C ALA A 126 4.58 15.11 8.05
N GLY A 127 3.78 14.64 7.08
CA GLY A 127 4.26 14.22 5.75
C GLY A 127 4.99 12.87 5.76
N GLU A 128 4.81 12.07 6.81
CA GLU A 128 5.44 10.74 6.98
C GLU A 128 4.33 9.68 6.98
N LEU A 129 4.06 9.10 5.81
CA LEU A 129 3.02 8.10 5.60
C LEU A 129 3.64 6.80 5.07
N PRO A 130 3.08 5.62 5.42
CA PRO A 130 3.45 4.37 4.78
C PRO A 130 3.02 4.37 3.31
N ASN A 131 3.65 3.53 2.51
CA ASN A 131 3.23 3.33 1.12
C ASN A 131 1.94 2.49 1.03
N LEU A 132 1.78 1.54 1.97
CA LEU A 132 0.60 0.68 2.08
C LEU A 132 0.13 0.59 3.53
N VAL A 133 -1.17 0.67 3.76
CA VAL A 133 -1.75 0.60 5.10
C VAL A 133 -3.10 -0.08 5.09
N VAL A 134 -3.36 -0.90 6.11
CA VAL A 134 -4.68 -1.50 6.34
C VAL A 134 -5.64 -0.46 6.93
N ALA A 135 -6.88 -0.45 6.47
CA ALA A 135 -7.91 0.45 6.98
C ALA A 135 -9.31 -0.15 6.82
N TYR A 136 -10.21 0.16 7.76
CA TYR A 136 -11.64 -0.02 7.51
C TYR A 136 -12.13 1.00 6.49
N GLN A 137 -13.25 0.69 5.83
CA GLN A 137 -13.86 1.53 4.80
C GLN A 137 -14.12 2.98 5.27
N ASN A 138 -14.50 3.17 6.53
CA ASN A 138 -14.74 4.49 7.10
C ASN A 138 -13.44 5.26 7.39
N GLN A 139 -12.34 4.57 7.69
CA GLN A 139 -11.03 5.18 7.89
C GLN A 139 -10.43 5.59 6.53
N ALA A 140 -10.51 4.71 5.53
CA ALA A 140 -10.10 5.03 4.16
C ALA A 140 -10.88 6.23 3.58
N ALA A 141 -12.18 6.34 3.87
CA ALA A 141 -12.96 7.52 3.47
C ALA A 141 -12.43 8.82 4.10
N THR A 142 -11.93 8.80 5.33
CA THR A 142 -11.26 9.96 5.93
C THR A 142 -9.96 10.29 5.20
N TYR A 143 -9.11 9.30 4.94
CA TYR A 143 -7.85 9.51 4.22
C TYR A 143 -8.06 10.08 2.80
N GLU A 144 -9.16 9.70 2.13
CA GLU A 144 -9.57 10.27 0.86
C GLU A 144 -9.94 11.76 1.00
N LEU A 145 -10.67 12.14 2.06
CA LEU A 145 -11.00 13.55 2.33
C LEU A 145 -9.75 14.40 2.57
N ASP A 146 -8.71 13.80 3.14
CA ASP A 146 -7.39 14.42 3.33
C ASP A 146 -6.51 14.37 2.06
N GLY A 147 -6.96 13.70 0.99
CA GLY A 147 -6.28 13.64 -0.30
C GLY A 147 -4.98 12.83 -0.29
N VAL A 148 -4.83 11.88 0.64
CA VAL A 148 -3.59 11.09 0.82
C VAL A 148 -3.67 9.67 0.29
N LEU A 149 -4.77 9.29 -0.36
CA LEU A 149 -4.89 7.99 -1.03
C LEU A 149 -4.46 8.06 -2.49
N LEU A 150 -3.82 6.99 -2.96
CA LEU A 150 -3.59 6.75 -4.39
C LEU A 150 -4.81 6.06 -5.00
N TYR A 151 -5.44 6.73 -5.97
CA TYR A 151 -6.54 6.14 -6.71
C TYR A 151 -6.01 5.07 -7.68
N LEU A 152 -6.44 3.82 -7.50
CA LEU A 152 -5.90 2.68 -8.26
C LEU A 152 -6.58 2.45 -9.61
N THR A 153 -7.80 2.94 -9.83
CA THR A 153 -8.52 2.77 -11.12
C THR A 153 -7.73 3.22 -12.36
N PRO A 154 -6.95 4.32 -12.35
CA PRO A 154 -6.11 4.68 -13.49
C PRO A 154 -4.87 3.79 -13.67
N LEU A 155 -4.61 2.83 -12.76
CA LEU A 155 -3.42 1.98 -12.76
C LEU A 155 -3.68 0.54 -13.24
N VAL A 156 -4.92 0.18 -13.59
CA VAL A 156 -5.34 -1.18 -13.97
C VAL A 156 -6.11 -1.24 -15.27
#